data_AF-A0A0W0SV37-F1
#
_entry.id   AF-A0A0W0SV37-F1
#
_cell.length_a   1.000
_cell.length_b   1.000
_cell.length_c   1.000
_cell.angle_alpha   90.00
_cell.angle_beta   90.00
_cell.angle_gamma   90.00
#
_symmetry.space_group_name_H-M   'P 1'
#
loop_
_entity.id
_entity.type
_entity.pdbx_description
1 polymer ?
#
loop_
_entity_poly.entity_id
_entity_poly.type
_entity_poly.pdbx_seq_one_letter_code
_entity_poly.pdbx_strand_id
1 'polypeptide(L)'
;MGTVFEWYDFTIYVYLSKVMSDLFFPNNDQRVSFLLYFTVFILSYLIRPLGGILFGYIGDRYGRKKVLFITLLTMTVSTLFMGLIPTYQEIGVLAPLAILILRLAQGLSVGGEGIGATTLIIESCEKGKSFLTSIIWASSGVGILIASLVATSLFLIFDSNQMLTFGWRMILPRKPVHQH
;
A
#
# COMPACT_ATOMS: atom_id res chain seq x y z
N MET A 1 -3.88 10.45 9.05
CA MET A 1 -2.50 9.94 8.83
C MET A 1 -2.52 8.64 8.04
N GLY A 2 -3.22 7.58 8.47
CA GLY A 2 -3.26 6.33 7.70
C GLY A 2 -3.85 6.50 6.29
N THR A 3 -4.88 7.34 6.11
CA THR A 3 -5.39 7.71 4.77
C THR A 3 -4.32 8.30 3.84
N VAL A 4 -3.39 9.14 4.32
CA VAL A 4 -2.30 9.66 3.48
C VAL A 4 -1.43 8.52 2.96
N PHE A 5 -1.05 7.60 3.86
CA PHE A 5 -0.21 6.45 3.51
C PHE A 5 -0.92 5.46 2.59
N GLU A 6 -2.21 5.23 2.80
CA GLU A 6 -3.03 4.39 1.92
C GLU A 6 -2.99 4.91 0.48
N TRP A 7 -3.32 6.19 0.30
CA TRP A 7 -3.38 6.80 -1.02
C TRP A 7 -1.99 6.96 -1.63
N TYR A 8 -0.96 7.19 -0.82
CA TYR A 8 0.42 7.16 -1.27
C TYR A 8 0.80 5.79 -1.86
N ASP A 9 0.61 4.69 -1.10
CA ASP A 9 0.97 3.35 -1.55
C ASP A 9 0.14 2.90 -2.75
N PHE A 10 -1.16 3.22 -2.78
CA PHE A 10 -2.02 3.01 -3.94
C PHE A 10 -1.44 3.67 -5.19
N THR A 11 -1.12 4.96 -5.11
CA THR A 11 -0.63 5.72 -6.25
C THR A 11 0.72 5.20 -6.72
N ILE A 12 1.67 4.96 -5.80
CA ILE A 12 2.98 4.38 -6.13
C ILE A 12 2.83 3.03 -6.84
N TYR A 13 1.94 2.17 -6.36
CA TYR A 13 1.69 0.87 -6.96
C TYR A 13 1.23 1.01 -8.42
N VAL A 14 0.29 1.93 -8.71
CA VAL A 14 -0.15 2.20 -10.08
C VAL A 14 1.01 2.71 -10.96
N TYR A 15 1.81 3.66 -10.47
CA TYR A 15 2.97 4.18 -11.22
C TYR A 15 4.02 3.12 -11.52
N LEU A 16 4.26 2.20 -10.58
CA LEU A 16 5.22 1.11 -10.74
C LEU A 16 4.68 -0.12 -11.45
N SER A 17 3.43 -0.09 -11.91
CA SER A 17 2.74 -1.26 -12.49
C SER A 17 3.57 -1.99 -13.55
N LYS A 18 4.18 -1.24 -14.49
CA LYS A 18 5.03 -1.81 -15.54
C LYS A 18 6.28 -2.52 -14.98
N VAL A 19 6.99 -1.86 -14.06
CA VAL A 19 8.22 -2.40 -13.48
C VAL A 19 7.90 -3.63 -12.63
N MET A 20 6.83 -3.56 -11.83
CA MET A 20 6.44 -4.62 -10.92
C MET A 20 5.81 -5.82 -11.64
N SER A 21 5.07 -5.61 -12.73
CA SER A 21 4.54 -6.71 -13.54
C SER A 21 5.68 -7.56 -14.12
N ASP A 22 6.76 -6.91 -14.55
CA ASP A 22 7.89 -7.59 -15.19
C ASP A 22 8.71 -8.39 -14.17
N LEU A 23 8.89 -7.83 -12.97
CA LEU A 23 9.72 -8.43 -11.92
C LEU A 23 9.02 -9.56 -11.15
N PHE A 24 7.71 -9.45 -10.93
CA PHE A 24 6.97 -10.35 -10.05
C PHE A 24 5.99 -11.26 -10.78
N PHE A 25 5.52 -10.88 -11.96
CA PHE A 25 4.52 -11.64 -12.74
C PHE A 25 4.98 -11.89 -14.18
N PRO A 26 6.23 -12.37 -14.41
CA PRO A 26 6.73 -12.55 -15.77
C PRO A 26 5.90 -13.58 -16.54
N ASN A 27 5.57 -13.23 -17.78
CA ASN A 27 4.83 -14.07 -18.70
C ASN A 27 5.33 -13.83 -20.13
N ASN A 28 5.10 -14.78 -21.03
CA ASN A 28 5.45 -14.63 -22.45
C ASN A 28 4.64 -13.52 -23.12
N ASP A 29 3.41 -13.27 -22.64
CA ASP A 29 2.60 -12.13 -23.07
C ASP A 29 2.60 -11.05 -21.98
N GLN A 30 3.20 -9.90 -22.29
CA GLN A 30 3.26 -8.73 -21.42
C GLN A 30 1.89 -8.30 -20.90
N ARG A 31 0.82 -8.47 -21.69
CA ARG A 31 -0.55 -8.11 -21.29
C ARG A 31 -1.02 -8.98 -20.13
N VAL A 32 -0.63 -10.24 -20.12
CA VAL A 32 -0.97 -11.19 -19.04
C VAL A 32 -0.23 -10.79 -17.76
N SER A 33 1.04 -10.38 -17.84
CA SER A 33 1.79 -9.87 -16.68
C SER A 33 1.08 -8.69 -16.00
N PHE A 34 0.63 -7.71 -16.80
CA PHE A 34 -0.16 -6.58 -16.31
C PHE A 34 -1.50 -7.01 -15.70
N LEU A 35 -2.24 -7.90 -16.36
CA LEU A 35 -3.51 -8.41 -15.86
C LEU A 35 -3.35 -9.12 -14.52
N LEU A 36 -2.32 -9.95 -14.36
CA LEU A 36 -2.03 -10.64 -13.10
C LEU A 36 -1.69 -9.63 -11.98
N TYR A 37 -0.85 -8.63 -12.29
CA TYR A 37 -0.51 -7.57 -11.34
C TYR A 37 -1.76 -6.82 -10.86
N PHE A 38 -2.62 -6.36 -11.78
CA PHE A 38 -3.86 -5.68 -11.41
C PHE A 38 -4.90 -6.62 -10.78
N THR A 39 -4.84 -7.93 -11.04
CA THR A 39 -5.69 -8.91 -10.34
C THR A 39 -5.36 -8.95 -8.85
N VAL A 40 -4.07 -9.00 -8.49
CA VAL A 40 -3.65 -8.92 -7.08
C VAL A 40 -4.14 -7.63 -6.43
N PHE A 41 -4.04 -6.53 -7.17
CA PHE A 41 -4.56 -5.23 -6.73
C PHE A 41 -6.07 -5.25 -6.46
N ILE A 42 -6.87 -5.77 -7.40
CA ILE A 42 -8.33 -5.89 -7.25
C ILE A 42 -8.70 -6.79 -6.06
N LEU A 43 -8.03 -7.94 -5.91
CA LEU A 43 -8.27 -8.86 -4.80
C LEU A 43 -8.03 -8.18 -3.44
N SER A 44 -7.00 -7.34 -3.33
CA SER A 44 -6.74 -6.56 -2.11
C SER A 44 -7.83 -5.53 -1.80
N TYR A 45 -8.57 -5.05 -2.81
CA TYR A 45 -9.71 -4.17 -2.61
C TYR A 45 -10.97 -4.94 -2.21
N LEU A 46 -11.19 -6.11 -2.81
CA LEU A 46 -12.33 -6.98 -2.50
C LEU A 46 -12.32 -7.48 -1.05
N ILE A 47 -11.14 -7.56 -0.42
CA ILE A 47 -11.02 -7.99 0.97
C ILE A 47 -11.27 -6.86 1.98
N ARG A 48 -11.33 -5.59 1.55
CA ARG A 48 -11.55 -4.43 2.44
C ARG A 48 -12.86 -4.51 3.25
N PRO A 49 -14.02 -4.91 2.68
CA PRO A 49 -15.25 -5.06 3.47
C PRO A 49 -15.09 -6.08 4.61
N LEU A 50 -14.39 -7.19 4.35
CA LEU A 50 -14.09 -8.19 5.39
C LEU A 50 -13.20 -7.60 6.48
N GLY A 51 -12.21 -6.79 6.09
CA GLY A 51 -11.39 -6.00 7.01
C GLY A 51 -12.22 -5.04 7.86
N GLY A 52 -13.13 -4.30 7.25
CA GLY A 52 -14.04 -3.37 7.94
C GLY A 52 -14.94 -4.07 8.96
N ILE A 53 -15.50 -5.23 8.61
CA ILE A 53 -16.32 -6.04 9.54
C ILE A 53 -15.45 -6.54 10.70
N LEU A 54 -14.30 -7.13 10.40
CA LEU A 54 -13.39 -7.70 11.40
C LEU A 54 -12.89 -6.64 12.38
N PHE A 55 -12.31 -5.56 11.87
CA PHE A 55 -11.74 -4.48 12.68
C PHE A 55 -12.82 -3.60 13.31
N GLY A 56 -14.01 -3.50 12.70
CA GLY A 56 -15.19 -2.89 13.32
C GLY A 56 -15.59 -3.64 14.59
N TYR A 57 -15.82 -4.95 14.48
CA TYR A 57 -16.17 -5.80 15.62
C TYR A 57 -15.11 -5.76 16.73
N ILE A 58 -13.82 -5.88 16.37
CA ILE A 58 -12.72 -5.79 17.33
C ILE A 58 -12.65 -4.38 17.94
N GLY A 59 -12.90 -3.34 17.15
CA GLY A 59 -12.86 -1.94 17.58
C GLY A 59 -13.93 -1.63 18.61
N ASP A 60 -15.14 -2.17 18.40
CA ASP A 60 -16.27 -1.99 19.32
C ASP A 60 -16.04 -2.74 20.65
N ARG A 61 -15.33 -3.89 20.63
CA ARG A 61 -15.10 -4.72 21.83
C ARG A 61 -13.82 -4.37 22.62
N TYR A 62 -12.74 -4.01 21.93
CA TYR A 62 -11.40 -3.82 22.51
C TYR A 62 -10.90 -2.37 22.45
N GLY A 63 -11.67 -1.47 21.84
CA GLY A 63 -11.43 -0.05 21.75
C GLY A 63 -10.85 0.40 20.39
N ARG A 64 -11.50 1.38 19.78
CA ARG A 64 -11.18 1.89 18.42
C ARG A 64 -9.73 2.36 18.27
N LYS A 65 -9.18 3.07 19.27
CA LYS A 65 -7.82 3.60 19.22
C LYS A 65 -6.75 2.50 19.08
N LYS A 66 -6.93 1.36 19.75
CA LYS A 66 -5.99 0.22 19.67
C LYS A 66 -6.05 -0.42 18.28
N VAL A 67 -7.26 -0.60 17.75
CA VAL A 67 -7.44 -1.18 16.42
C VAL A 67 -6.83 -0.31 15.33
N LEU A 68 -6.99 1.02 15.40
CA LEU A 68 -6.35 1.95 14.47
C LEU A 68 -4.82 1.85 14.47
N PHE A 69 -4.22 1.61 15.63
CA PHE A 69 -2.78 1.40 15.71
C PHE A 69 -2.36 0.06 15.07
N ILE A 70 -3.12 -1.01 15.32
CA ILE A 70 -2.87 -2.34 14.76
C ILE A 70 -2.99 -2.33 13.23
N THR A 71 -4.02 -1.66 12.69
CA THR A 71 -4.20 -1.54 11.24
C THR A 71 -3.03 -0.76 10.63
N LEU A 72 -2.68 0.40 11.19
CA LEU A 72 -1.54 1.18 10.71
C LEU A 72 -0.24 0.37 10.72
N LEU A 73 0.04 -0.35 11.80
CA LEU A 73 1.23 -1.20 11.92
C LEU A 73 1.21 -2.33 10.88
N THR A 74 0.08 -3.02 10.71
CA THR A 74 -0.08 -4.09 9.71
C THR A 74 0.17 -3.58 8.31
N MET A 75 -0.32 -2.38 7.99
CA MET A 75 -0.10 -1.74 6.70
C MET A 75 1.38 -1.42 6.49
N THR A 76 2.03 -0.73 7.45
CA THR A 76 3.45 -0.39 7.36
C THR A 76 4.35 -1.62 7.23
N VAL A 77 4.09 -2.65 8.03
CA VAL A 77 4.84 -3.91 7.97
C VAL A 77 4.67 -4.58 6.61
N SER A 78 3.44 -4.65 6.09
CA SER A 78 3.17 -5.23 4.77
C SER A 78 3.91 -4.48 3.66
N THR A 79 3.88 -3.16 3.66
CA THR A 79 4.60 -2.31 2.68
C THR A 79 6.11 -2.51 2.76
N LEU A 80 6.67 -2.58 3.97
CA LEU A 80 8.09 -2.80 4.16
C LEU A 80 8.51 -4.18 3.64
N PHE A 81 7.77 -5.23 3.97
CA PHE A 81 8.08 -6.57 3.48
C PHE A 81 7.95 -6.68 1.96
N MET A 82 6.97 -6.02 1.33
CA MET A 82 6.80 -6.04 -0.13
C MET A 82 8.06 -5.58 -0.88
N GLY A 83 8.72 -4.51 -0.43
CA GLY A 83 9.94 -4.06 -1.11
C GLY A 83 11.21 -4.84 -0.74
N LEU A 84 11.12 -5.78 0.20
CA LEU A 84 12.17 -6.75 0.51
C LEU A 84 12.01 -8.08 -0.22
N ILE A 85 10.87 -8.33 -0.89
CA ILE A 85 10.63 -9.59 -1.58
C ILE A 85 11.65 -9.75 -2.74
N PRO A 86 12.34 -10.91 -2.82
CA PRO A 86 13.12 -11.30 -3.98
C PRO A 86 12.27 -11.35 -5.26
N THR A 87 12.87 -11.10 -6.41
CA THR A 87 12.12 -11.11 -7.68
C THR A 87 11.70 -12.52 -8.11
N TYR A 88 10.83 -12.64 -9.12
CA TYR A 88 10.44 -13.95 -9.66
C TYR A 88 11.65 -14.74 -10.16
N GLN A 89 12.68 -14.07 -10.68
CA GLN A 89 13.90 -14.74 -11.11
C GLN A 89 14.66 -15.42 -9.96
N GLU A 90 14.54 -14.91 -8.73
CA GLU A 90 15.26 -15.40 -7.55
C GLU A 90 14.50 -16.54 -6.85
N ILE A 91 13.17 -16.42 -6.69
CA ILE A 91 12.36 -17.36 -5.88
C ILE A 91 11.13 -17.93 -6.60
N GLY A 92 10.99 -17.65 -7.91
CA GLY A 92 9.90 -18.16 -8.73
C GLY A 92 8.51 -17.70 -8.26
N VAL A 93 7.54 -18.62 -8.33
CA VAL A 93 6.11 -18.39 -8.02
C VAL A 93 5.88 -17.91 -6.58
N LEU A 94 6.83 -18.12 -5.67
CA LEU A 94 6.74 -17.60 -4.30
C LEU A 94 6.76 -16.07 -4.27
N ALA A 95 7.41 -15.39 -5.21
CA ALA A 95 7.45 -13.93 -5.28
C ALA A 95 6.05 -13.30 -5.47
N PRO A 96 5.27 -13.64 -6.52
CA PRO A 96 3.91 -13.11 -6.69
C PRO A 96 2.95 -13.58 -5.59
N LEU A 97 3.13 -14.78 -5.05
CA LEU A 97 2.31 -15.27 -3.94
C LEU A 97 2.55 -14.45 -2.65
N ALA A 98 3.81 -14.13 -2.34
CA ALA A 98 4.15 -13.30 -1.20
C ALA A 98 3.61 -11.87 -1.37
N ILE A 99 3.73 -11.27 -2.57
CA ILE A 99 3.11 -9.98 -2.90
C ILE A 99 1.60 -10.03 -2.67
N LEU A 100 0.93 -11.08 -3.14
CA LEU A 100 -0.51 -11.27 -2.96
C LEU A 100 -0.89 -11.34 -1.47
N ILE A 101 -0.22 -12.17 -0.68
CA ILE A 101 -0.51 -12.33 0.76
C ILE A 101 -0.34 -10.99 1.48
N LEU A 102 0.76 -10.28 1.25
CA LEU A 102 1.01 -8.96 1.87
C LEU A 102 -0.04 -7.93 1.43
N ARG A 103 -0.42 -7.92 0.14
CA ARG A 103 -1.48 -7.02 -0.36
C ARG A 103 -2.84 -7.33 0.24
N LEU A 104 -3.17 -8.60 0.43
CA LEU A 104 -4.42 -9.00 1.11
C LEU A 104 -4.41 -8.58 2.59
N ALA A 105 -3.30 -8.77 3.30
CA ALA A 105 -3.14 -8.32 4.69
C ALA A 105 -3.26 -6.80 4.81
N GLN A 106 -2.65 -6.07 3.88
CA GLN A 106 -2.75 -4.62 3.79
C GLN A 106 -4.18 -4.16 3.48
N GLY A 107 -4.85 -4.80 2.51
CA GLY A 107 -6.24 -4.51 2.14
C GLY A 107 -7.22 -4.75 3.29
N LEU A 108 -7.04 -5.83 4.05
CA LEU A 108 -7.79 -6.09 5.29
C LEU A 108 -7.62 -4.95 6.29
N SER A 109 -6.37 -4.53 6.54
CA SER A 109 -6.06 -3.44 7.46
C SER A 109 -6.74 -2.12 7.07
N VAL A 110 -6.61 -1.74 5.80
CA VAL A 110 -7.18 -0.49 5.26
C VAL A 110 -8.71 -0.48 5.37
N GLY A 111 -9.37 -1.62 5.20
CA GLY A 111 -10.82 -1.74 5.33
C GLY A 111 -11.38 -1.25 6.67
N GLY A 112 -10.60 -1.34 7.76
CA GLY A 112 -10.99 -0.86 9.09
C GLY A 112 -10.46 0.53 9.47
N GLU A 113 -9.46 1.05 8.75
CA GLU A 113 -8.75 2.27 9.14
C GLU A 113 -9.60 3.53 8.89
N GLY A 114 -9.99 3.79 7.65
CA GLY A 114 -10.69 5.03 7.28
C GLY A 114 -12.05 5.19 7.97
N ILE A 115 -12.82 4.09 8.07
CA ILE A 115 -14.12 4.07 8.76
C ILE A 115 -13.89 4.20 10.28
N GLY A 116 -12.95 3.44 10.85
CA GLY A 116 -12.65 3.50 12.28
C GLY A 116 -12.17 4.88 12.74
N ALA A 117 -11.36 5.57 11.93
CA ALA A 117 -10.87 6.91 12.22
C ALA A 117 -11.99 7.95 12.15
N THR A 118 -12.85 7.86 11.13
CA THR A 118 -14.02 8.73 10.98
C THR A 118 -14.99 8.56 12.15
N THR A 119 -15.31 7.32 12.52
CA THR A 119 -16.20 7.02 13.63
C THR A 119 -15.62 7.49 14.97
N LEU A 120 -14.32 7.28 15.21
CA LEU A 120 -13.65 7.76 16.42
C LEU A 120 -13.76 9.28 16.57
N ILE A 121 -13.61 10.04 15.49
CA ILE A 121 -13.77 11.51 15.51
C ILE A 121 -15.21 11.89 15.83
N ILE A 122 -16.18 11.23 15.21
CA ILE A 122 -17.60 11.50 15.43
C ILE A 122 -18.00 11.19 16.88
N GLU A 123 -17.45 10.13 17.47
CA GLU A 123 -17.69 9.73 18.85
C GLU A 123 -16.95 10.60 19.88
N SER A 124 -15.75 11.09 19.55
CA SER A 124 -14.88 11.81 20.50
C SER A 124 -15.08 13.33 20.50
N CYS A 125 -15.75 13.91 19.50
CA CYS A 125 -15.84 15.36 19.33
C CYS A 125 -17.30 15.85 19.27
N GLU A 126 -17.68 16.74 20.19
CA GLU A 126 -19.01 17.35 20.22
C GLU A 126 -19.22 18.43 19.14
N LYS A 127 -18.15 19.17 18.79
CA LYS A 127 -18.16 20.26 17.79
C LYS A 127 -17.12 20.02 16.71
N GLY A 128 -17.38 20.48 15.49
CA GLY A 128 -16.41 20.43 14.38
C GLY A 128 -16.22 19.04 13.74
N LYS A 129 -16.99 18.02 14.13
CA LYS A 129 -16.86 16.64 13.61
C LYS A 129 -16.85 16.55 12.09
N SER A 130 -17.74 17.25 11.39
CA SER A 130 -17.80 17.24 9.92
C SER A 130 -16.54 17.80 9.28
N PHE A 131 -15.97 18.87 9.84
CA PHE A 131 -14.74 19.47 9.32
C PHE A 131 -13.54 18.53 9.52
N LEU A 132 -13.44 17.92 10.71
CA LEU A 132 -12.38 16.96 11.03
C LEU A 132 -12.46 15.69 10.17
N THR A 133 -13.66 15.16 9.93
CA THR A 133 -13.84 14.01 9.02
C THR A 133 -13.51 14.39 7.58
N SER A 134 -13.84 15.61 7.14
CA SER A 134 -13.45 16.09 5.81
C SER A 134 -11.93 16.21 5.66
N ILE A 135 -11.19 16.59 6.72
CA ILE A 135 -9.72 16.63 6.71
C ILE A 135 -9.13 15.23 6.47
N ILE A 136 -9.70 14.18 7.07
CA ILE A 136 -9.25 12.80 6.83
C ILE A 136 -9.29 12.48 5.33
N TRP A 137 -10.42 12.73 4.69
CA TRP A 137 -10.59 12.43 3.27
C TRP A 137 -9.79 13.37 2.38
N ALA A 138 -9.70 14.66 2.71
CA ALA A 138 -8.85 15.61 1.99
C ALA A 138 -7.37 15.21 2.03
N SER A 139 -6.92 14.54 3.09
CA SER A 139 -5.54 14.05 3.22
C SER A 139 -5.16 12.99 2.17
N SER A 140 -6.13 12.35 1.51
CA SER A 140 -5.89 11.48 0.35
C SER A 140 -5.15 12.21 -0.78
N GLY A 141 -5.55 13.45 -1.07
CA GLY A 141 -4.93 14.27 -2.10
C GLY A 141 -3.46 14.56 -1.81
N VAL A 142 -3.10 14.74 -0.54
CA VAL A 142 -1.71 14.90 -0.12
C VAL A 142 -0.91 13.63 -0.39
N GLY A 143 -1.47 12.46 -0.08
CA GLY A 143 -0.84 11.16 -0.36
C GLY A 143 -0.58 10.96 -1.86
N ILE A 144 -1.57 11.26 -2.69
CA ILE A 144 -1.46 11.19 -4.16
C ILE A 144 -0.37 12.12 -4.67
N LEU A 145 -0.37 13.39 -4.23
CA LEU A 145 0.63 14.37 -4.68
C LEU A 145 2.06 13.96 -4.32
N ILE A 146 2.28 13.49 -3.09
CA ILE A 146 3.60 13.02 -2.65
C ILE A 146 4.02 11.78 -3.47
N ALA A 147 3.10 10.84 -3.70
CA ALA A 147 3.39 9.65 -4.50
C ALA A 147 3.72 10.00 -5.96
N SER A 148 2.94 10.88 -6.59
CA SER A 148 3.20 11.35 -7.95
C SER A 148 4.55 12.06 -8.06
N LEU A 149 4.90 12.90 -7.08
CA LEU A 149 6.20 13.57 -7.05
C LEU A 149 7.34 12.56 -6.94
N VAL A 150 7.26 11.63 -5.96
CA VAL A 150 8.28 10.60 -5.75
C VAL A 150 8.44 9.70 -6.98
N ALA A 151 7.33 9.21 -7.54
CA ALA A 151 7.37 8.36 -8.72
C ALA A 151 7.99 9.10 -9.91
N THR A 152 7.56 10.34 -10.17
CA THR A 152 8.10 11.14 -11.28
C THR A 152 9.59 11.41 -11.08
N SER A 153 10.02 11.79 -9.88
CA SER A 153 11.45 11.98 -9.58
C SER A 153 12.26 10.71 -9.83
N LEU A 154 11.76 9.53 -9.44
CA LEU A 154 12.45 8.27 -9.70
C LEU A 154 12.58 7.97 -11.20
N PHE A 155 11.51 8.17 -11.97
CA PHE A 155 11.54 7.96 -13.43
C PHE A 155 12.37 9.02 -14.19
N LEU A 156 12.65 10.18 -13.57
CA LEU A 156 13.57 11.18 -14.12
C LEU A 156 15.03 10.90 -13.78
N ILE A 157 15.29 10.28 -12.63
CA ILE A 157 16.65 10.00 -12.13
C ILE A 157 17.17 8.66 -12.70
N PHE A 158 16.30 7.66 -12.85
CA PHE A 158 16.67 6.31 -13.22
C PHE A 158 16.18 5.92 -14.61
N ASP A 159 17.07 5.34 -15.40
CA ASP A 159 16.72 4.71 -16.67
C ASP A 159 15.92 3.42 -16.44
N SER A 160 15.25 2.93 -17.49
CA SER A 160 14.40 1.71 -17.41
C SER A 160 15.14 0.49 -16.83
N ASN A 161 16.41 0.28 -17.19
CA ASN A 161 17.22 -0.83 -16.66
C ASN A 161 17.57 -0.65 -15.17
N GLN A 162 17.82 0.59 -14.75
CA GLN A 162 18.09 0.91 -13.34
C GLN A 162 16.82 0.73 -12.49
N MET A 163 15.66 1.11 -13.05
CA MET A 163 14.37 0.87 -12.39
C MET A 163 14.03 -0.59 -12.22
N LEU A 164 14.42 -1.48 -13.14
CA LEU A 164 14.21 -2.93 -13.02
C LEU A 164 15.17 -3.58 -12.02
N THR A 165 16.38 -3.06 -11.87
CA THR A 165 17.41 -3.66 -11.01
C THR A 165 17.29 -3.22 -9.54
N PHE A 166 17.23 -1.92 -9.28
CA PHE A 166 17.21 -1.41 -7.89
C PHE A 166 16.33 -0.19 -7.65
N GLY A 167 16.01 0.61 -8.68
CA GLY A 167 15.28 1.86 -8.53
C GLY A 167 13.89 1.67 -7.89
N TRP A 168 13.23 0.54 -8.15
CA TRP A 168 11.94 0.21 -7.53
C TRP A 168 12.04 -0.04 -6.02
N ARG A 169 13.19 -0.50 -5.51
CA ARG A 169 13.43 -0.72 -4.08
C ARG A 169 13.74 0.57 -3.32
N MET A 170 14.22 1.62 -4.01
CA MET A 170 14.58 2.92 -3.41
C MET A 170 13.39 3.69 -2.81
N ILE A 171 12.16 3.27 -3.12
CA ILE A 171 10.95 3.78 -2.48
C ILE A 171 10.90 3.40 -0.99
N LEU A 172 11.61 2.34 -0.58
CA LEU A 172 11.86 2.04 0.83
C LEU A 172 13.21 2.62 1.27
N PRO A 173 13.32 3.14 2.52
CA PRO A 173 14.58 3.63 3.03
C PRO A 173 15.53 2.44 3.22
N ARG A 174 16.54 2.32 2.35
CA ARG A 174 17.68 1.42 2.57
C ARG A 174 18.98 2.22 2.56
N LYS A 175 19.87 1.88 3.50
CA LYS A 175 21.20 2.50 3.64
C LYS A 175 21.99 2.41 2.33
N PRO A 176 22.79 3.44 2.00
CA PRO A 176 23.66 3.41 0.83
C PRO A 176 24.66 2.26 0.98
N VAL A 177 24.69 1.38 -0.01
CA VAL A 177 25.76 0.40 -0.16
C VAL A 177 26.94 1.15 -0.75
N HIS A 178 27.99 1.33 0.05
CA HIS A 178 29.27 1.84 -0.42
C HIS A 178 29.79 0.93 -1.53
N GLN A 179 30.02 1.49 -2.71
CA GLN A 179 30.80 0.88 -3.76
C GLN A 179 32.29 0.99 -3.38
N HIS A 180 32.97 -0.15 -3.29
CA HIS A 180 34.42 -0.25 -3.46
C HIS A 180 34.70 -1.03 -4.74
#